data_AF-A0A3D8VF09-F1
#
_entry.id   AF-A0A3D8VF09-F1
#
_cell.length_a   1.000
_cell.length_b   1.000
_cell.length_c   1.000
_cell.angle_alpha   90.00
_cell.angle_beta   90.00
_cell.angle_gamma   90.00
#
_symmetry.space_group_name_H-M   'P 1'
#
loop_
_entity.id
_entity.type
_entity.pdbx_description
1 polymer ?
#
loop_
_entity_poly.entity_id
_entity_poly.type
_entity_poly.pdbx_seq_one_letter_code
_entity_poly.pdbx_strand_id
1 'polypeptide(L)' 'MRPSIHLISTGKQTFAELTNIVIAVQEKVDFLHIREKHLSAAEIFDGIQQLTDAGFPKERIIINDRADIAVVSGCFG' A
#
# COMPACT_ATOMS: atom_id res chain seq x y z
N MET A 1 -4.25 -7.46 -23.26
CA MET A 1 -4.08 -6.99 -21.86
C MET A 1 -4.23 -8.21 -20.96
N ARG A 2 -3.24 -8.53 -20.12
CA ARG A 2 -3.38 -9.64 -19.17
C ARG A 2 -4.17 -9.15 -17.93
N PRO A 3 -4.97 -10.00 -17.28
CA PRO A 3 -5.58 -9.65 -16.00
C PRO A 3 -4.50 -9.31 -14.96
N SER A 4 -4.77 -8.34 -14.10
CA SER A 4 -3.94 -7.98 -12.96
C SER A 4 -4.56 -8.47 -11.66
N ILE A 5 -3.72 -8.82 -10.69
CA ILE A 5 -4.12 -9.21 -9.34
C ILE A 5 -3.85 -8.04 -8.40
N HIS A 6 -4.89 -7.60 -7.72
CA HIS A 6 -4.83 -6.46 -6.80
C HIS A 6 -5.11 -6.95 -5.37
N LEU A 7 -4.24 -6.60 -4.44
CA LEU A 7 -4.45 -6.79 -3.01
C LEU A 7 -5.02 -5.49 -2.43
N ILE A 8 -6.02 -5.59 -1.55
CA ILE A 8 -6.64 -4.42 -0.91
C ILE A 8 -6.55 -4.58 0.60
N SER A 9 -5.99 -3.58 1.29
CA SER A 9 -5.97 -3.55 2.75
C SER A 9 -7.38 -3.47 3.32
N THR A 10 -7.60 -4.05 4.51
CA THR A 10 -8.97 -4.20 5.03
C THR A 10 -9.38 -3.11 6.02
N GLY A 11 -8.49 -2.21 6.43
CA GLY A 11 -8.79 -1.25 7.49
C GLY A 11 -8.58 -1.78 8.91
N LYS A 12 -8.11 -3.04 9.05
CA LYS A 12 -8.14 -3.79 10.33
C LYS A 12 -6.77 -4.30 10.78
N GLN A 13 -5.81 -4.36 9.87
CA GLN A 13 -4.45 -4.80 10.18
C GLN A 13 -3.59 -3.59 10.52
N THR A 14 -2.61 -3.78 11.39
CA THR A 14 -1.50 -2.84 11.53
C THR A 14 -0.66 -2.83 10.26
N PHE A 15 0.08 -1.74 10.02
CA PHE A 15 1.00 -1.67 8.87
C PHE A 15 2.10 -2.75 8.91
N ALA A 16 2.53 -3.17 10.09
CA ALA A 16 3.47 -4.27 10.24
C ALA A 16 2.89 -5.61 9.75
N GLU A 17 1.65 -5.92 10.14
CA GLU A 17 0.95 -7.13 9.67
C GLU A 17 0.69 -7.05 8.16
N LEU A 18 0.23 -5.90 7.66
CA LEU A 18 0.02 -5.68 6.23
C LEU A 18 1.32 -5.88 5.45
N THR A 19 2.43 -5.31 5.94
CA THR A 19 3.75 -5.45 5.31
C THR A 19 4.17 -6.90 5.23
N ASN A 20 4.06 -7.67 6.31
CA ASN A 20 4.39 -9.09 6.32
C ASN A 20 3.56 -9.88 5.29
N ILE A 21 2.26 -9.61 5.19
CA ILE A 21 1.37 -10.26 4.21
C ILE A 21 1.79 -9.89 2.79
N VAL A 22 1.97 -8.60 2.51
CA VAL A 22 2.32 -8.07 1.19
C VAL A 22 3.63 -8.66 0.70
N ILE A 23 4.67 -8.67 1.54
CA ILE A 23 5.98 -9.23 1.21
C ILE A 23 5.89 -10.73 0.91
N ALA A 24 5.06 -11.48 1.65
CA ALA A 24 4.88 -12.91 1.42
C ALA A 24 4.17 -13.23 0.09
N VAL A 25 3.35 -12.32 -0.44
CA VAL A 25 2.60 -12.53 -1.70
C VAL A 25 3.07 -11.66 -2.85
N GLN A 26 4.14 -10.87 -2.68
CA GLN A 26 4.54 -9.82 -3.62
C GLN A 26 4.82 -10.32 -5.04
N GLU A 27 5.23 -11.57 -5.24
CA GLU A 27 5.46 -12.15 -6.57
C GLU A 27 4.16 -12.50 -7.32
N LYS A 28 3.04 -12.58 -6.60
CA LYS A 28 1.73 -13.02 -7.11
C LYS A 28 0.72 -11.89 -7.27
N VAL A 29 1.05 -10.69 -6.82
CA VAL A 29 0.18 -9.51 -6.88
C VAL A 29 0.82 -8.46 -7.77
N ASP A 30 0.04 -7.77 -8.59
CA ASP A 30 0.56 -6.67 -9.41
C ASP A 30 0.52 -5.35 -8.60
N PHE A 31 -0.54 -5.11 -7.83
CA PHE A 31 -0.72 -3.88 -7.06
C PHE A 31 -1.23 -4.11 -5.62
N LEU A 32 -0.89 -3.18 -4.73
CA LEU A 32 -1.44 -3.04 -3.39
C LEU A 32 -2.26 -1.76 -3.30
N HIS A 33 -3.51 -1.88 -2.87
CA HIS A 33 -4.41 -0.78 -2.55
C HIS A 33 -4.43 -0.57 -1.04
N ILE A 34 -3.97 0.57 -0.57
CA ILE A 34 -4.08 0.99 0.83
C ILE A 34 -5.41 1.72 0.99
N ARG A 35 -6.33 1.14 1.76
CA ARG A 35 -7.67 1.66 2.02
C ARG A 35 -7.93 1.80 3.52
N GLU A 36 -7.05 2.55 4.18
CA GLU A 36 -7.06 2.78 5.62
C GLU A 36 -7.76 4.11 5.96
N LYS A 37 -9.10 4.15 5.82
CA LYS A 37 -9.91 5.37 5.97
C LYS A 37 -9.85 6.03 7.35
N HIS A 38 -9.40 5.29 8.35
CA HIS A 38 -9.33 5.74 9.75
C HIS A 38 -7.96 6.28 10.15
N LEU A 39 -6.93 6.09 9.31
CA LEU A 39 -5.57 6.53 9.61
C LEU A 39 -5.31 7.96 9.11
N SER A 40 -4.51 8.68 9.88
CA SER A 40 -4.00 10.00 9.52
C SER A 40 -3.04 9.94 8.33
N ALA A 41 -2.72 11.10 7.76
CA ALA A 41 -1.76 11.16 6.66
C ALA A 41 -0.35 10.71 7.07
N ALA A 42 0.07 11.07 8.28
CA ALA A 42 1.36 10.69 8.82
C ALA A 42 1.46 9.16 8.99
N GLU A 43 0.43 8.54 9.56
CA GLU A 43 0.40 7.08 9.76
C GLU A 43 0.44 6.32 8.43
N ILE A 44 -0.26 6.81 7.40
CA ILE A 44 -0.20 6.22 6.06
C ILE A 44 1.20 6.41 5.45
N PHE A 45 1.80 7.58 5.61
CA PHE A 45 3.15 7.87 5.10
C PHE A 45 4.19 6.95 5.75
N ASP A 46 4.17 6.82 7.08
CA ASP A 46 5.06 5.94 7.83
C ASP A 46 4.89 4.47 7.41
N GLY A 47 3.64 4.05 7.21
CA GLY A 47 3.31 2.72 6.72
C GLY A 47 3.80 2.44 5.29
N ILE A 48 3.76 3.43 4.40
CA ILE A 48 4.34 3.32 3.06
C ILE A 48 5.86 3.22 3.15
N GLN A 49 6.49 4.01 4.01
CA GLN A 49 7.93 3.93 4.21
C GLN A 49 8.33 2.52 4.68
N GLN A 50 7.59 1.96 5.64
CA GLN A 50 7.77 0.58 6.11
C GLN A 50 7.64 -0.46 4.98
N LEU A 51 6.62 -0.37 4.13
CA LEU A 51 6.45 -1.25 2.97
C LEU A 51 7.66 -1.17 2.02
N THR A 52 8.16 0.04 1.80
CA THR A 52 9.24 0.28 0.83
C THR A 52 10.60 -0.11 1.37
N ASP A 53 10.84 0.09 2.67
CA ASP A 53 12.04 -0.38 3.36
C ASP A 53 12.07 -1.92 3.41
N ALA A 54 10.90 -2.57 3.45
CA ALA A 54 10.76 -4.02 3.33
C ALA A 54 10.92 -4.53 1.88
N GLY A 55 11.09 -3.64 0.90
CA GLY A 55 11.37 -3.96 -0.50
C GLY A 55 10.15 -3.96 -1.43
N PHE A 56 8.96 -3.57 -0.97
CA PHE A 56 7.81 -3.45 -1.87
C PHE A 56 7.91 -2.15 -2.70
N PRO A 57 7.82 -2.21 -4.04
CA PRO A 57 8.03 -1.05 -4.90
C PRO A 57 6.89 -0.02 -4.78
N LYS A 58 7.25 1.26 -4.66
CA LYS A 58 6.30 2.39 -4.55
C LYS A 58 5.35 2.47 -5.73
N GLU A 59 5.83 2.13 -6.92
CA GLU A 59 5.06 2.15 -8.17
C GLU A 59 3.96 1.09 -8.20
N ARG A 60 3.91 0.17 -7.23
CA ARG A 60 2.85 -0.83 -7.10
C ARG A 60 1.86 -0.50 -5.99
N ILE A 61 2.00 0.66 -5.33
CA ILE A 61 1.12 1.13 -4.27
C ILE A 61 0.10 2.12 -4.84
N ILE A 62 -1.17 1.90 -4.52
CA ILE A 62 -2.30 2.76 -4.83
C ILE A 62 -2.97 3.18 -3.52
N ILE A 63 -3.11 4.48 -3.28
CA ILE A 63 -3.76 5.00 -2.07
C ILE A 63 -5.20 5.40 -2.40
N ASN A 64 -6.16 4.68 -1.84
CA ASN A 64 -7.57 4.89 -2.15
C ASN A 64 -8.11 6.18 -1.48
N ASP A 65 -8.91 6.97 -2.22
CA ASP A 65 -9.62 8.18 -1.76
C ASP A 65 -8.72 9.32 -1.22
N ARG A 66 -7.38 9.21 -1.32
CA ARG A 66 -6.42 10.18 -0.77
C ARG A 66 -5.30 10.55 -1.74
N ALA A 67 -5.68 11.22 -2.84
CA ALA A 67 -4.75 11.68 -3.85
C ALA A 67 -3.67 12.65 -3.31
N ASP A 68 -3.99 13.42 -2.26
CA ASP A 68 -3.07 14.29 -1.55
C ASP A 68 -1.87 13.51 -0.98
N ILE A 69 -2.11 12.36 -0.36
CA ILE A 69 -1.05 11.50 0.14
C ILE A 69 -0.31 10.81 -0.99
N ALA A 70 -1.02 10.32 -2.00
CA ALA A 70 -0.41 9.62 -3.13
C ALA A 70 0.71 10.47 -3.76
N VAL A 71 0.45 11.77 -3.96
CA VAL A 71 1.44 12.72 -4.48
C VAL A 71 2.65 12.87 -3.55
N VAL A 72 2.43 13.05 -2.24
CA VAL A 72 3.52 13.23 -1.26
C VAL A 72 4.38 11.96 -1.12
N SER A 73 3.76 10.79 -1.19
CA SER A 73 4.41 9.49 -1.05
C SER A 73 5.02 8.97 -2.36
N GLY A 74 4.79 9.63 -3.50
CA GLY A 74 5.24 9.16 -4.82
C GLY A 74 4.56 7.87 -5.26
N CYS A 75 3.29 7.69 -4.91
CA CYS A 75 2.46 6.53 -5.22
C CYS A 75 1.32 6.92 -6.18
N PHE A 76 0.56 5.93 -6.67
CA PHE A 76 -0.66 6.18 -7.42
C PHE A 76 -1.84 6.50 -6.48
N GLY A 77 -2.80 7.32 -6.94
CA GLY A 77 -3.99 7.73 -6.19
C GLY A 77 -5.29 7.31 -6.87
#